data_AF-A0A9E5G0M9-F1
#
_entry.id   AF-A0A9E5G0M9-F1
#
_cell.length_a   1.000
_cell.length_b   1.000
_cell.length_c   1.000
_cell.angle_alpha   90.00
_cell.angle_beta   90.00
_cell.angle_gamma   90.00
#
_symmetry.space_group_name_H-M   'P 1'
#
loop_
_entity.id
_entity.type
_entity.pdbx_description
1 polymer ?
#
loop_
_entity_poly.entity_id
_entity_poly.type
_entity_poly.pdbx_seq_one_letter_code
_entity_poly.pdbx_strand_id
1 'polypeptide(L)'
;MAILGTRNLLNVSREAEAGLYLDAGPLGEILLPRRYVVPGWNFKDQIDVFLYRDSEDRLVATTESPLAMVGGFACMEVRDISENAGAFLDWGLSKDLLLPFREQGSP
;
A
#
# COMPACT_ATOMS: atom_id res chain seq x y z
N MET A 1 1.38 -15.92 -5.83
CA MET A 1 1.75 -14.79 -6.70
C MET A 1 1.25 -13.53 -6.03
N ALA A 2 2.08 -12.51 -5.90
CA ALA A 2 1.68 -11.28 -5.24
C ALA A 2 0.73 -10.45 -6.13
N ILE A 3 -0.26 -9.80 -5.52
CA ILE A 3 -1.29 -9.02 -6.20
C ILE A 3 -1.29 -7.59 -5.66
N LEU A 4 -1.22 -6.60 -6.56
CA LEU A 4 -1.32 -5.18 -6.22
C LEU A 4 -2.72 -4.83 -5.73
N GLY A 5 -2.81 -4.02 -4.67
CA GLY A 5 -4.09 -3.56 -4.11
C GLY A 5 -4.79 -4.59 -3.23
N THR A 6 -4.07 -5.64 -2.79
CA THR A 6 -4.54 -6.65 -1.83
C THR A 6 -3.48 -6.92 -0.76
N ARG A 7 -3.87 -7.66 0.28
CA ARG A 7 -2.92 -8.24 1.24
C ARG A 7 -2.25 -9.48 0.67
N ASN A 8 -0.97 -9.64 0.99
CA ASN A 8 -0.10 -10.68 0.48
C ASN A 8 0.83 -11.15 1.61
N LEU A 9 0.97 -12.45 1.74
CA LEU A 9 1.93 -13.07 2.65
C LEU A 9 3.23 -13.33 1.90
N LEU A 10 4.28 -12.54 2.18
CA LEU A 10 5.54 -12.55 1.43
C LEU A 10 6.73 -12.93 2.31
N ASN A 11 7.70 -13.63 1.74
CA ASN A 11 8.95 -13.97 2.43
C ASN A 11 9.92 -12.77 2.40
N VAL A 12 10.70 -12.60 3.47
CA VAL A 12 11.84 -11.67 3.47
C VAL A 12 12.94 -12.21 2.56
N SER A 13 13.33 -11.45 1.54
CA SER A 13 14.46 -11.79 0.67
C SER A 13 15.77 -11.26 1.24
N ARG A 14 15.79 -9.99 1.69
CA ARG A 14 16.96 -9.36 2.32
C ARG A 14 16.62 -8.16 3.20
N GLU A 15 17.52 -7.86 4.13
CA GLU A 15 17.49 -6.65 4.95
C GLU A 15 18.45 -5.58 4.41
N ALA A 16 18.05 -4.32 4.48
CA ALA A 16 18.86 -3.16 4.14
C ALA A 16 18.51 -1.98 5.06
N GLU A 17 19.29 -0.89 4.98
CA GLU A 17 19.05 0.32 5.77
C GLU A 17 17.64 0.91 5.54
N ALA A 18 17.15 0.85 4.29
CA ALA A 18 15.82 1.35 3.93
C ALA A 18 14.66 0.51 4.50
N GLY A 19 14.91 -0.74 4.94
CA GLY A 19 13.89 -1.67 5.41
C GLY A 19 14.11 -3.10 4.93
N LEU A 20 13.02 -3.88 4.87
CA LEU A 20 13.05 -5.26 4.41
C LEU A 20 12.62 -5.32 2.94
N TYR A 21 13.33 -6.11 2.14
CA TYR A 21 12.87 -6.47 0.80
C TYR A 21 12.15 -7.79 0.87
N LEU A 22 10.98 -7.84 0.23
CA LEU A 22 10.08 -8.99 0.21
C LEU A 22 10.00 -9.56 -1.19
N ASP A 23 10.07 -10.89 -1.30
CA ASP A 23 9.92 -11.59 -2.57
C ASP A 23 8.44 -11.61 -3.01
N ALA A 24 8.12 -10.84 -4.04
CA ALA A 24 6.79 -10.76 -4.64
C ALA A 24 6.68 -11.58 -5.95
N GLY A 25 7.63 -12.48 -6.21
CA GLY A 25 7.67 -13.34 -7.39
C GLY A 25 7.79 -12.52 -8.69
N PRO A 26 6.84 -12.61 -9.63
CA PRO A 26 6.91 -11.87 -10.91
C PRO A 26 6.95 -10.35 -10.77
N LEU A 27 6.52 -9.79 -9.64
CA LEU A 27 6.60 -8.36 -9.36
C LEU A 27 8.00 -7.91 -8.87
N GLY A 28 8.92 -8.86 -8.67
CA GLY A 28 10.27 -8.61 -8.19
C GLY A 28 10.35 -8.47 -6.66
N GLU A 29 11.44 -7.84 -6.19
CA GLU A 29 11.58 -7.49 -4.78
C GLU A 29 10.83 -6.19 -4.48
N ILE A 30 10.00 -6.19 -3.43
CA ILE A 30 9.25 -5.01 -2.98
C ILE A 30 9.80 -4.56 -1.63
N LEU A 31 10.03 -3.26 -1.48
CA LEU A 31 10.46 -2.67 -0.21
C LEU A 31 9.28 -2.57 0.76
N LEU A 32 9.48 -3.10 1.97
CA LEU A 32 8.77 -2.76 3.19
C LEU A 32 9.63 -1.73 3.97
N PRO A 33 9.26 -0.43 3.93
CA PRO A 33 10.04 0.62 4.57
C PRO A 33 10.29 0.38 6.07
N ARG A 34 11.47 0.77 6.54
CA ARG A 34 11.92 0.53 7.93
C ARG A 34 10.92 0.98 9.00
N ARG A 35 10.14 2.04 8.74
CA ARG A 35 9.10 2.57 9.64
C ARG A 35 7.97 1.57 9.95
N TYR A 36 7.75 0.60 9.05
CA TYR A 36 6.70 -0.42 9.17
C TYR A 36 7.25 -1.77 9.68
N VAL A 37 8.57 -1.87 9.91
CA VAL A 37 9.23 -3.09 10.36
C VAL A 37 9.12 -3.21 11.88
N VAL A 38 8.52 -4.31 12.34
CA VAL A 38 8.43 -4.64 13.77
C VAL A 38 9.73 -5.32 14.23
N PRO A 39 10.26 -5.00 15.42
CA PRO A 39 11.41 -5.71 15.98
C PRO A 39 11.15 -7.21 16.11
N GLY A 40 12.10 -8.03 15.66
CA GLY A 40 12.02 -9.49 15.79
C GLY A 40 11.69 -10.23 14.50
N TRP A 41 11.32 -9.52 13.42
CA TRP A 41 11.25 -10.14 12.10
C TRP A 41 12.62 -10.56 11.62
N ASN A 42 12.70 -11.82 11.19
CA ASN A 42 13.91 -12.44 10.68
C ASN A 42 13.69 -12.93 9.23
N PHE A 43 14.78 -13.29 8.56
CA PHE A 43 14.78 -13.71 7.14
C PHE A 43 13.88 -14.91 6.82
N LYS A 44 13.43 -15.68 7.83
CA LYS A 44 12.55 -16.85 7.62
C LYS A 44 11.08 -16.51 7.80
N ASP A 45 10.77 -15.29 8.22
CA ASP A 45 9.39 -14.92 8.49
C ASP A 45 8.65 -14.58 7.20
N GLN A 46 7.38 -14.94 7.20
CA GLN A 46 6.41 -14.45 6.24
C GLN A 46 5.70 -13.25 6.83
N ILE A 47 5.69 -12.15 6.07
CA ILE A 47 5.09 -10.90 6.51
C ILE A 47 3.83 -10.67 5.68
N ASP A 48 2.71 -10.50 6.39
CA ASP A 48 1.46 -10.10 5.78
C ASP A 48 1.48 -8.58 5.54
N VAL A 49 1.49 -8.21 4.26
CA VAL A 49 1.64 -6.82 3.81
C VAL A 49 0.58 -6.46 2.78
N PHE A 50 0.15 -5.21 2.81
CA PHE A 50 -0.61 -4.61 1.72
C PHE A 50 0.35 -4.05 0.67
N LEU A 51 0.11 -4.38 -0.61
CA LEU A 51 0.89 -3.87 -1.73
C LEU A 51 0.18 -2.70 -2.39
N TYR A 52 0.86 -1.57 -2.52
CA TYR A 52 0.33 -0.37 -3.16
C TYR A 52 1.45 0.42 -3.85
N ARG A 53 1.08 1.49 -4.54
CA ARG A 53 2.06 2.44 -5.09
C ARG A 53 2.19 3.62 -4.16
N ASP A 54 3.40 4.13 -3.91
CA ASP A 54 3.59 5.34 -3.13
C ASP A 54 3.30 6.61 -3.96
N SER A 55 3.75 7.78 -3.52
CA SER A 55 3.62 9.06 -4.23
C SER A 55 4.56 9.21 -5.43
N GLU A 56 5.59 8.37 -5.54
CA GLU A 56 6.56 8.36 -6.65
C GLU A 56 6.24 7.24 -7.66
N ASP A 57 5.02 6.70 -7.62
CA ASP A 57 4.54 5.56 -8.41
C ASP A 57 5.33 4.25 -8.18
N ARG A 58 6.13 4.16 -7.11
CA ARG A 58 6.91 2.96 -6.80
C ARG A 58 6.04 1.93 -6.11
N LEU A 59 6.20 0.66 -6.49
CA LEU A 59 5.57 -0.46 -5.80
C LEU A 59 6.21 -0.65 -4.42
N VAL A 60 5.40 -0.57 -3.36
CA VAL A 60 5.82 -0.64 -1.97
C VAL A 60 4.88 -1.53 -1.15
N ALA A 61 5.43 -2.10 -0.07
CA ALA A 61 4.70 -2.87 0.91
C ALA A 61 4.48 -2.05 2.19
N THR A 62 3.34 -2.21 2.84
CA THR A 62 3.06 -1.67 4.17
C THR A 62 2.38 -2.72 5.05
N THR A 63 2.61 -2.64 6.35
CA THR A 63 1.93 -3.47 7.36
C THR A 63 0.66 -2.80 7.88
N GLU A 64 0.45 -1.53 7.52
CA GLU A 64 -0.81 -0.83 7.70
C GLU A 64 -1.94 -1.51 6.91
N SER A 65 -3.18 -1.24 7.34
CA SER A 65 -4.37 -1.81 6.73
C SER A 65 -5.20 -0.69 6.10
N PRO A 66 -5.44 -0.72 4.78
CA PRO A 66 -6.33 0.26 4.17
C PRO A 66 -7.78 -0.03 4.58
N LEU A 67 -8.63 0.99 4.50
CA LEU A 67 -10.08 0.87 4.75
C LEU A 67 -10.78 0.03 3.68
N ALA A 68 -10.27 0.00 2.45
CA ALA A 68 -10.75 -0.87 1.38
C ALA A 68 -9.58 -1.41 0.55
N MET A 69 -9.81 -2.58 -0.06
CA MET A 69 -8.90 -3.23 -1.01
C MET A 69 -9.60 -3.38 -2.37
N VAL A 70 -8.86 -3.78 -3.40
CA VAL A 70 -9.44 -4.05 -4.73
C VAL A 70 -10.62 -5.03 -4.61
N GLY A 71 -11.77 -4.63 -5.14
CA GLY A 71 -13.03 -5.40 -5.06
C GLY A 71 -13.83 -5.17 -3.77
N GLY A 72 -13.30 -4.44 -2.80
CA GLY A 72 -14.00 -4.01 -1.60
C GLY A 72 -14.61 -2.62 -1.72
N PHE A 73 -15.40 -2.24 -0.72
CA PHE A 73 -15.95 -0.90 -0.56
C PHE A 73 -15.83 -0.46 0.90
N ALA A 74 -15.64 0.84 1.12
CA ALA A 74 -15.64 1.45 2.45
C ALA A 74 -16.04 2.92 2.37
N CYS A 75 -16.53 3.46 3.47
CA CYS A 75 -16.68 4.90 3.65
C CYS A 75 -15.34 5.50 4.08
N MET A 76 -14.95 6.63 3.47
CA MET A 76 -13.67 7.30 3.70
C MET A 76 -13.90 8.79 3.89
N GLU A 77 -13.07 9.43 4.73
CA GLU A 77 -13.12 10.87 4.96
C GLU A 77 -12.43 11.60 3.79
N VAL A 78 -13.00 12.71 3.33
CA VAL A 78 -12.34 13.61 2.38
C VAL A 78 -11.32 14.46 3.14
N ARG A 79 -10.03 14.27 2.85
CA ARG A 79 -8.92 15.04 3.44
C ARG A 79 -8.68 16.36 2.73
N ASP A 80 -8.79 16.35 1.40
CA ASP A 80 -8.54 17.53 0.57
C ASP A 80 -9.30 17.46 -0.76
N ILE A 81 -9.45 18.61 -1.42
CA ILE A 81 -10.06 18.72 -2.75
C ILE A 81 -9.10 19.52 -3.64
N SER A 82 -8.62 18.88 -4.70
CA SER A 82 -7.87 19.54 -5.75
C SER A 82 -8.81 20.00 -6.87
N GLU A 83 -8.71 21.27 -7.24
CA GLU A 83 -9.51 21.89 -8.31
C GLU A 83 -9.38 21.16 -9.66
N ASN A 84 -8.23 20.55 -9.94
CA ASN A 84 -7.94 19.94 -11.24
C ASN A 84 -7.98 18.40 -11.23
N ALA A 85 -7.87 17.76 -10.06
CA ALA A 85 -7.75 16.31 -9.98
C ALA A 85 -9.01 15.62 -9.45
N GLY A 86 -9.58 16.12 -8.34
CA GLY A 86 -10.66 15.46 -7.61
C GLY A 86 -10.48 15.54 -6.09
N ALA A 87 -11.11 14.62 -5.37
CA ALA A 87 -11.03 14.52 -3.92
C ALA A 87 -9.91 13.56 -3.50
N PHE A 88 -9.23 13.88 -2.40
CA PHE A 88 -8.27 13.00 -1.74
C PHE A 88 -8.92 12.42 -0.48
N LEU A 89 -8.94 11.09 -0.40
CA LEU A 89 -9.63 10.34 0.64
C LEU A 89 -8.63 9.73 1.61
N ASP A 90 -8.91 9.83 2.91
CA ASP A 90 -8.23 9.02 3.92
C ASP A 90 -8.73 7.59 3.83
N TRP A 91 -7.88 6.73 3.28
CA TRP A 91 -8.10 5.30 3.17
C TRP A 91 -7.27 4.49 4.17
N GLY A 92 -6.69 5.11 5.20
CA GLY A 92 -5.98 4.45 6.29
C GLY A 92 -4.49 4.16 6.03
N LEU A 93 -3.90 4.72 4.97
CA LEU A 93 -2.47 4.62 4.68
C LEU A 93 -1.81 6.00 4.71
N SER A 94 -0.47 6.02 4.74
CA SER A 94 0.32 7.26 4.75
C SER A 94 0.08 8.23 3.59
N LYS A 95 -0.51 7.77 2.46
CA LYS A 95 -0.86 8.62 1.32
C LYS A 95 -2.38 8.62 1.18
N ASP A 96 -2.94 9.73 0.71
CA ASP A 96 -4.36 9.79 0.41
C ASP A 96 -4.69 9.10 -0.93
N LEU A 97 -5.91 8.57 -1.02
CA LEU A 97 -6.46 7.95 -2.22
C LEU A 97 -7.16 9.00 -3.08
N LEU A 98 -6.70 9.18 -4.32
CA LEU A 98 -7.36 10.08 -5.27
C LEU A 98 -8.68 9.46 -5.78
N LEU A 99 -9.78 10.15 -5.56
CA LEU A 99 -11.06 9.97 -6.24
C LEU A 99 -11.20 11.03 -7.34
N PRO A 100 -10.82 10.71 -8.59
CA PRO A 100 -10.81 11.69 -9.66
C PRO A 100 -12.24 12.07 -10.09
N PHE A 101 -12.43 13.30 -10.56
CA PHE A 101 -13.77 13.83 -10.91
C PHE A 101 -14.55 12.93 -11.88
N ARG A 102 -13.86 12.28 -12.83
CA ARG A 102 -14.49 11.38 -13.81
C ARG A 102 -15.16 10.15 -13.18
N GLU A 103 -14.73 9.75 -11.99
CA GLU A 103 -15.26 8.60 -11.24
C GLU A 103 -16.21 9.05 -10.12
N GLN A 104 -16.43 10.36 -9.95
CA GLN A 104 -17.41 10.88 -9.02
C GLN A 104 -18.79 10.81 -9.70
N GLY A 105 -19.69 10.02 -9.12
CA GLY A 105 -21.08 9.97 -9.59
C GLY A 105 -21.73 11.34 -9.43
N SER A 106 -22.46 11.79 -10.45
CA SER A 106 -23.50 12.79 -10.21
C SER A 106 -24.61 12.14 -9.37
N PRO A 107 -25.16 12.84 -8.38
CA PRO A 107 -26.29 12.33 -7.60
C PRO A 107 -27.50 12.02 -8.48
#